data_AF-A0AB35ISW4-F1
#
_entry.id   AF-A0AB35ISW4-F1
#
_cell.length_a   1.000
_cell.length_b   1.000
_cell.length_c   1.000
_cell.angle_alpha   90.00
_cell.angle_beta   90.00
_cell.angle_gamma   90.00
#
_symmetry.space_group_name_H-M   'P 1'
#
loop_
_entity.id
_entity.type
_entity.pdbx_description
1 polymer ?
#
loop_
_entity_poly.entity_id
_entity_poly.type
_entity_poly.pdbx_seq_one_letter_code
_entity_poly.pdbx_strand_id
1 'polypeptide(L)' 'LTGPQTLNGIHVYFDQNGRQLRGEFAFDEDGTVHYYDAKNGARAENTIVRTNTGAFKFDADGNGHLMGPDEV' A
#
# COMPACT_ATOMS: atom_id res chain seq x y z
N LEU A 1 2.73 12.33 14.32
CA LEU A 1 2.04 12.15 13.02
C LEU A 1 1.53 10.73 13.00
N THR A 2 0.25 10.51 12.73
CA THR A 2 -0.38 9.18 12.66
C THR A 2 -1.38 9.18 11.50
N GLY A 3 -1.73 7.99 11.01
CA GLY A 3 -2.68 7.80 9.90
C GLY A 3 -2.12 8.19 8.52
N PRO A 4 -3.01 8.31 7.51
CA PRO A 4 -2.66 8.71 6.16
C PRO A 4 -2.14 10.15 6.12
N GLN A 5 -1.07 10.40 5.36
CA GLN A 5 -0.47 11.71 5.17
C GLN A 5 -0.08 11.90 3.71
N THR A 6 0.00 13.17 3.28
CA THR A 6 0.55 13.53 1.97
C THR A 6 1.79 14.40 2.18
N LEU A 7 2.95 13.92 1.73
CA LEU A 7 4.22 14.61 1.87
C LEU A 7 4.79 14.88 0.47
N ASN A 8 4.87 16.14 0.07
CA ASN A 8 5.35 16.54 -1.27
C ASN A 8 4.62 15.82 -2.42
N GLY A 9 3.31 15.61 -2.28
CA GLY A 9 2.48 14.90 -3.27
C GLY A 9 2.58 13.38 -3.22
N ILE A 10 3.33 12.81 -2.26
CA ILE A 10 3.44 11.37 -2.05
C ILE A 10 2.51 10.96 -0.90
N HIS A 11 1.61 10.01 -1.15
CA HIS A 11 0.78 9.40 -0.12
C HIS A 11 1.60 8.43 0.73
N VAL A 12 1.57 8.59 2.05
CA VAL A 12 2.30 7.76 3.02
C VAL A 12 1.40 7.46 4.22
N TYR A 13 1.79 6.50 5.07
CA TYR A 13 1.05 6.18 6.28
C TYR A 13 1.95 6.06 7.49
N PHE A 14 1.47 6.57 8.63
CA PHE A 14 2.12 6.48 9.92
C PHE A 14 1.27 5.64 10.88
N ASP A 15 1.87 4.65 11.53
CA ASP A 15 1.18 3.87 12.55
C ASP A 15 0.83 4.73 13.78
N GLN A 16 0.10 4.14 14.73
CA GLN A 16 -0.33 4.81 15.96
C GLN A 16 0.82 5.35 16.84
N ASN A 17 2.03 4.81 16.68
CA ASN A 17 3.24 5.28 17.38
C ASN A 17 3.99 6.35 16.57
N GLY A 18 3.47 6.70 15.39
CA GLY A 18 4.07 7.66 14.47
C GLY A 18 5.28 7.14 13.71
N ARG A 19 5.43 5.82 13.58
CA ARG A 19 6.40 5.23 12.66
C ARG A 19 5.79 5.14 11.28
N GLN A 20 6.52 5.61 10.28
CA GLN A 20 6.08 5.49 8.89
C GLN A 20 6.16 4.03 8.44
N LEU A 21 5.09 3.55 7.78
CA LEU A 21 5.08 2.23 7.14
C LEU A 21 5.97 2.22 5.90
N ARG A 22 6.79 1.18 5.76
CA ARG A 22 7.69 0.97 4.61
C ARG A 22 7.88 -0.51 4.35
N GLY A 23 7.52 -0.96 3.16
CA GLY A 23 7.54 -2.36 2.76
C GLY A 23 6.40 -3.18 3.39
N GLU A 24 5.34 -2.51 3.81
CA GLU A 24 4.28 -3.08 4.65
C GLU A 24 2.91 -2.92 3.99
N PHE A 25 2.03 -3.89 4.26
CA PHE A 25 0.62 -3.80 3.94
C PHE A 25 -0.15 -3.19 5.11
N ALA A 26 -1.11 -2.33 4.81
CA ALA A 26 -2.10 -1.83 5.76
C ALA A 26 -3.50 -2.23 5.30
N PHE A 27 -4.41 -2.40 6.24
CA PHE A 27 -5.79 -2.77 5.98
C PHE A 27 -6.71 -1.77 6.67
N ASP A 28 -7.63 -1.22 5.89
CA ASP A 28 -8.68 -0.37 6.40
C ASP A 28 -9.77 -1.21 7.10
N GLU A 29 -10.66 -0.56 7.84
CA GLU A 29 -11.73 -1.24 8.58
C GLU A 29 -12.70 -2.02 7.66
N ASP A 30 -12.84 -1.60 6.41
CA ASP A 30 -13.65 -2.28 5.40
C ASP A 30 -12.93 -3.45 4.71
N GLY A 31 -11.66 -3.70 5.06
CA GLY A 31 -10.82 -4.75 4.51
C GLY A 31 -10.05 -4.35 3.26
N THR A 32 -10.16 -3.10 2.79
CA THR A 32 -9.35 -2.59 1.69
C THR A 32 -7.88 -2.63 2.06
N VAL A 33 -7.04 -3.19 1.17
CA VAL A 33 -5.60 -3.33 1.40
C VAL A 33 -4.83 -2.23 0.68
N HIS A 34 -3.83 -1.68 1.35
CA HIS A 34 -2.85 -0.75 0.81
C HIS A 34 -1.45 -1.31 0.98
N TYR A 35 -0.53 -0.94 0.10
CA TYR A 35 0.90 -1.24 0.26
C TYR A 35 1.72 0.04 0.24
N TYR A 36 2.72 0.12 1.11
CA TYR A 36 3.65 1.25 1.18
C TYR A 36 5.05 0.77 0.81
N ASP A 37 5.65 1.37 -0.21
CA ASP A 37 6.93 0.95 -0.80
C ASP A 37 8.09 0.93 0.22
N ALA A 38 8.95 -0.09 0.13
CA ALA A 38 10.05 -0.29 1.07
C ALA A 38 11.11 0.82 1.03
N LYS A 39 11.35 1.42 -0.15
CA LYS A 39 12.40 2.42 -0.34
C LYS A 39 11.94 3.79 0.13
N ASN A 40 10.75 4.22 -0.24
CA ASN A 40 10.31 5.60 -0.01
C ASN A 40 9.04 5.74 0.84
N GLY A 41 8.33 4.64 1.15
CA GLY A 41 7.10 4.66 1.94
C GLY A 41 5.90 5.23 1.17
N ALA A 42 6.04 5.41 -0.15
CA ALA A 42 4.95 5.84 -1.02
C ALA A 42 3.91 4.73 -1.12
N ARG A 43 2.63 5.10 -1.05
CA ARG A 43 1.53 4.18 -1.33
C ARG A 43 1.63 3.69 -2.78
N ALA A 44 1.42 2.40 -2.97
CA ALA A 44 1.33 1.80 -4.29
C ALA A 44 0.04 2.27 -4.98
N GLU A 45 0.18 2.90 -6.15
CA GLU A 45 -0.92 3.43 -6.96
C GLU A 45 -0.67 3.10 -8.43
N ASN A 46 -1.70 2.66 -9.14
CA ASN A 46 -1.61 2.23 -10.55
C ASN A 46 -0.46 1.26 -10.83
N THR A 47 -0.23 0.29 -9.94
CA THR A 47 0.93 -0.60 -9.99
C THR A 47 0.62 -2.00 -9.50
N ILE A 48 1.57 -2.92 -9.68
CA ILE A 48 1.49 -4.30 -9.20
C ILE A 48 2.65 -4.55 -8.23
N VAL A 49 2.34 -5.07 -7.05
CA VAL A 49 3.32 -5.51 -6.05
C VAL A 49 3.32 -7.03 -6.03
N ARG A 50 4.45 -7.63 -6.41
CA ARG A 50 4.67 -9.08 -6.36
C ARG A 50 5.23 -9.48 -5.00
N THR A 51 4.68 -10.54 -4.43
CA THR A 51 5.15 -11.18 -3.20
C THR A 51 5.61 -12.60 -3.52
N ASN A 52 6.10 -13.31 -2.50
CA ASN A 52 6.50 -14.70 -2.66
C ASN A 52 5.31 -15.65 -2.90
N THR A 53 4.08 -15.19 -2.65
CA THR A 53 2.86 -16.01 -2.68
C THR A 53 1.83 -15.55 -3.70
N GLY A 54 2.09 -14.48 -4.44
CA GLY A 54 1.17 -13.93 -5.43
C GLY A 54 1.50 -12.48 -5.81
N ALA A 55 0.50 -11.76 -6.31
CA ALA A 55 0.64 -10.36 -6.64
C ALA A 55 -0.62 -9.58 -6.25
N PHE A 56 -0.45 -8.32 -5.86
CA PHE A 56 -1.55 -7.39 -5.66
C PHE A 56 -1.51 -6.32 -6.75
N LYS A 57 -2.67 -6.02 -7.34
CA LYS A 57 -2.85 -4.89 -8.25
C LYS A 57 -3.49 -3.74 -7.47
N PHE A 58 -2.88 -2.56 -7.55
CA PHE A 58 -3.35 -1.34 -6.90
C PHE A 58 -3.92 -0.38 -7.94
N ASP A 59 -5.12 0.14 -7.66
CA ASP A 59 -5.77 1.14 -8.50
C ASP A 59 -5.18 2.56 -8.29
N ALA A 60 -5.80 3.57 -8.90
CA ALA A 60 -5.35 4.97 -8.80
C ALA A 60 -5.53 5.56 -7.39
N ASP A 61 -6.48 5.04 -6.62
CA ASP A 61 -6.74 5.43 -5.23
C ASP A 61 -5.90 4.59 -4.25
N GLY A 62 -5.08 3.69 -4.77
CA GLY A 62 -4.18 2.82 -4.02
C GLY A 62 -4.88 1.64 -3.35
N ASN A 63 -6.12 1.31 -3.74
CA ASN A 63 -6.82 0.14 -3.23
C ASN A 63 -6.30 -1.11 -3.93
N GLY A 64 -5.89 -2.10 -3.14
CA GLY A 64 -5.31 -3.34 -3.64
C GLY A 64 -6.34 -4.44 -3.83
N HIS A 65 -6.14 -5.22 -4.89
CA HIS A 65 -6.82 -6.49 -5.13
C HIS A 65 -5.79 -7.60 -5.30
N LEU A 66 -6.01 -8.75 -4.66
CA LEU A 66 -5.19 -9.95 -4.88
C LEU A 66 -5.45 -10.46 -6.30
N MET A 67 -4.40 -10.57 -7.11
CA MET A 67 -4.52 -11.03 -8.48
C MET A 67 -4.75 -12.54 -8.52
N GLY A 68 -5.70 -12.96 -9.36
CA GLY A 68 -5.92 -14.37 -9.65
C GLY A 68 -4.78 -14.97 -10.50
N PRO A 69 -4.65 -16.31 -10.56
CA PRO A 69 -3.59 -16.99 -11.32
C PRO A 69 -3.53 -16.60 -12.81
N ASP A 70 -4.67 -16.23 -13.40
CA ASP A 70 -4.79 -15.86 -14.81
C ASP A 70 -4.44 -14.39 -15.11
N GLU A 71 -4.15 -13.60 -14.07
CA GLU A 71 -3.84 -12.17 -14.20
C GLU A 71 -2.36 -11.83 -14.01
N VAL A 72 -1.54 -12.77 -13.48
CA VAL A 72 -0.15 -12.55 -13.05
C VAL A 72 0.87 -12.50 -14.19
#